data_AF-A0A257B218-F1
#
_entry.id   AF-A0A257B218-F1
#
_cell.length_a   1.000
_cell.length_b   1.000
_cell.length_c   1.000
_cell.angle_alpha   90.00
_cell.angle_beta   90.00
_cell.angle_gamma   90.00
#
_symmetry.space_group_name_H-M   'P 1'
#
loop_
_entity.id
_entity.type
_entity.pdbx_description
1 polymer ?
#
loop_
_entity_poly.entity_id
_entity_poly.type
_entity_poly.pdbx_seq_one_letter_code
_entity_poly.pdbx_strand_id
1 'polypeptide(L)'
;MIKPDIAPATPAAPQPASPQPAASAPVDTGFPLKSLLLAASGMLLLIVAVFSGLLYYATRPQTMPMTVVGLTWERAIQLEQRQPAPPGETGERWVAVRELTESDATPNPRWPELPPGPDYRAGKRSERYLARVRSAKSPKVYEHPVSADVFSRLRVGGPCQVVIRSGLVEDVTPAP
;
A
#
# COMPACT_ATOMS: atom_id res chain seq x y z
N MET A 1 -42.01 74.95 9.97
CA MET A 1 -41.87 76.29 10.55
C MET A 1 -41.19 76.14 11.91
N ILE A 2 -39.86 76.16 11.95
CA ILE A 2 -39.05 76.22 13.17
C ILE A 2 -37.88 77.15 12.84
N LYS A 3 -37.75 78.23 13.61
CA LYS A 3 -36.80 79.33 13.47
C LYS A 3 -35.67 79.09 14.47
N PRO A 4 -34.39 78.98 14.06
CA PRO A 4 -33.30 78.99 15.01
C PRO A 4 -32.78 80.42 15.23
N ASP A 5 -32.64 80.74 16.51
CA ASP A 5 -32.02 81.92 17.09
C ASP A 5 -30.55 82.07 16.69
N ILE A 6 -30.14 83.33 16.50
CA ILE A 6 -28.76 83.76 16.31
C ILE A 6 -28.30 84.36 17.65
N ALA A 7 -27.25 83.78 18.24
CA ALA A 7 -26.55 84.33 19.39
C ALA A 7 -25.05 84.57 19.06
N PRO A 8 -24.38 85.51 19.75
CA PRO A 8 -23.31 86.32 19.17
C PRO A 8 -21.90 85.74 19.31
N ALA A 9 -21.05 86.14 18.36
CA ALA A 9 -19.64 85.81 18.27
C ALA A 9 -18.81 86.39 19.44
N THR A 10 -17.95 85.55 20.01
CA THR A 10 -16.92 85.92 21.00
C THR A 10 -15.53 85.85 20.32
N PRO A 11 -14.58 86.75 20.65
CA PRO A 11 -13.32 86.90 19.91
C PRO A 11 -12.29 85.79 20.18
N ALA A 12 -11.45 85.59 19.18
CA ALA A 12 -10.43 84.56 19.06
C ALA A 12 -9.33 84.60 20.13
N ALA A 13 -8.91 83.40 20.55
CA ALA A 13 -7.70 83.12 21.31
C ALA A 13 -6.66 82.42 20.40
N PRO A 14 -5.34 82.55 20.68
CA PRO A 14 -4.27 82.37 19.71
C PRO A 14 -4.04 80.92 19.24
N GLN A 15 -3.81 80.77 17.94
CA GLN A 15 -3.43 79.51 17.27
C GLN A 15 -2.05 79.01 17.76
N PRO A 16 -1.96 77.76 18.25
CA PRO A 16 -0.68 77.06 18.39
C PRO A 16 -0.04 76.83 17.02
N ALA A 17 1.27 77.03 16.97
CA ALA A 17 2.10 76.91 15.77
C ALA A 17 1.94 75.55 15.06
N SER A 18 1.79 75.62 13.73
CA SER A 18 1.78 74.46 12.83
C SER A 18 3.09 73.67 12.96
N PRO A 19 3.05 72.35 13.24
CA PRO A 19 4.23 71.52 13.21
C PRO A 19 4.78 71.42 11.77
N GLN A 20 6.05 71.79 11.64
CA GLN A 20 6.84 71.81 10.42
C GLN A 20 6.98 70.38 9.83
N PRO A 21 6.83 70.18 8.50
CA PRO A 21 7.06 68.88 7.89
C PRO A 21 8.54 68.52 7.97
N ALA A 22 8.89 67.61 8.87
CA ALA A 22 10.22 67.05 8.93
C ALA A 22 10.47 66.23 7.65
N ALA A 23 11.58 66.51 6.98
CA ALA A 23 12.02 65.79 5.79
C ALA A 23 12.08 64.28 6.08
N SER A 24 11.29 63.50 5.35
CA SER A 24 11.26 62.05 5.42
C SER A 24 12.61 61.49 4.99
N ALA A 25 13.39 60.99 5.94
CA ALA A 25 14.57 60.18 5.64
C ALA A 25 14.14 58.95 4.81
N PRO A 26 14.96 58.49 3.85
CA PRO A 26 14.68 57.26 3.12
C PRO A 26 14.62 56.10 4.12
N VAL A 27 13.44 55.51 4.26
CA VAL A 27 13.25 54.30 5.06
C VAL A 27 13.91 53.18 4.28
N ASP A 28 15.07 52.70 4.75
CA ASP A 28 15.70 51.49 4.25
C ASP A 28 14.77 50.29 4.54
N THR A 29 13.85 50.01 3.61
CA THR A 29 13.01 48.81 3.60
C THR A 29 13.81 47.60 3.09
N GLY A 30 15.04 47.44 3.56
CA GLY A 30 15.85 46.26 3.29
C GLY A 30 15.26 45.08 4.05
N PHE A 31 14.34 44.34 3.43
CA PHE A 31 13.86 43.08 3.99
C PHE A 31 15.08 42.18 4.24
N PRO A 32 15.37 41.80 5.50
CA PRO A 32 16.57 41.04 5.79
C PRO A 32 16.42 39.67 5.15
N LEU A 33 17.20 39.41 4.10
CA LEU A 33 17.23 38.16 3.35
C LEU A 33 17.31 36.93 4.28
N LYS A 34 18.00 37.07 5.41
CA LYS A 34 18.12 36.05 6.46
C LYS A 34 16.77 35.65 7.07
N SER A 35 15.87 36.60 7.34
CA SER A 35 14.54 36.31 7.89
C SER A 35 13.64 35.64 6.86
N LEU A 36 13.76 36.01 5.58
CA LEU A 36 13.05 35.33 4.49
C LEU A 36 13.51 33.88 4.35
N LEU A 37 14.82 33.63 4.38
CA LEU A 37 15.39 32.28 4.31
C LEU A 37 14.98 31.41 5.49
N LEU A 38 14.96 31.97 6.71
CA LEU A 38 14.50 31.25 7.90
C LEU A 38 13.01 30.88 7.80
N ALA A 39 12.16 31.82 7.36
CA ALA A 39 10.74 31.56 7.15
C ALA A 39 10.49 30.51 6.07
N ALA A 40 11.21 30.59 4.94
CA ALA A 40 11.12 29.60 3.86
C ALA A 40 11.57 28.20 4.33
N SER A 41 12.66 28.11 5.09
CA SER A 41 13.14 26.86 5.67
C SER A 41 12.13 26.24 6.64
N GLY A 42 11.54 27.07 7.53
CA GLY A 42 10.49 26.61 8.45
C GLY A 42 9.25 26.10 7.72
N MET A 43 8.80 26.81 6.68
CA MET A 43 7.65 26.39 5.88
C MET A 43 7.94 25.10 5.10
N LEU A 44 9.13 24.96 4.53
CA LEU A 44 9.55 23.73 3.85
C LEU A 44 9.57 22.53 4.82
N LEU A 45 10.13 22.70 6.02
CA LEU A 45 10.14 21.65 7.05
C LEU A 45 8.71 21.25 7.47
N LEU A 46 7.80 22.22 7.59
CA LEU A 46 6.39 21.95 7.89
C LEU A 46 5.73 21.15 6.75
N ILE A 47 5.96 21.54 5.50
CA ILE A 47 5.43 20.81 4.32
C ILE A 47 5.94 19.38 4.30
N VAL A 48 7.24 19.18 4.52
CA VAL A 48 7.85 17.85 4.59
C VAL A 48 7.23 17.03 5.72
N ALA A 49 7.08 17.59 6.92
CA ALA A 49 6.47 16.89 8.05
C ALA A 49 5.02 16.47 7.78
N VAL A 50 4.20 17.37 7.21
CA VAL A 50 2.80 17.08 6.86
C VAL A 50 2.73 16.01 5.77
N PHE A 51 3.55 16.14 4.72
CA PHE A 51 3.55 15.19 3.61
C PHE A 51 4.05 13.81 4.06
N SER A 52 5.10 13.73 4.88
CA SER A 52 5.57 12.49 5.48
C SER A 52 4.50 11.84 6.37
N GLY A 53 3.78 12.62 7.18
CA GLY A 53 2.67 12.12 7.98
C GLY A 53 1.53 11.57 7.13
N LEU A 54 1.17 12.28 6.04
CA LEU A 54 0.15 11.84 5.10
C LEU A 54 0.57 10.56 4.37
N LEU A 55 1.80 10.49 3.88
CA LEU A 55 2.36 9.31 3.23
C LEU A 55 2.41 8.11 4.18
N TYR A 56 2.82 8.34 5.43
CA TYR A 56 2.83 7.30 6.45
C TYR A 56 1.42 6.75 6.69
N TYR A 57 0.42 7.62 6.79
CA TYR A 57 -0.97 7.18 6.97
C TYR A 57 -1.51 6.45 5.73
N ALA A 58 -1.22 6.94 4.53
CA ALA A 58 -1.68 6.34 3.28
C ALA A 58 -1.04 4.98 2.99
N THR A 59 0.15 4.71 3.54
CA THR A 59 0.90 3.45 3.36
C THR A 59 0.71 2.45 4.50
N ARG A 60 -0.11 2.77 5.51
CA ARG A 60 -0.40 1.82 6.59
C ARG A 60 -1.19 0.63 6.07
N PRO A 61 -0.83 -0.61 6.47
CA PRO A 61 -1.66 -1.78 6.19
C PRO A 61 -3.05 -1.59 6.80
N GLN A 62 -4.07 -1.90 6.00
CA GLN A 62 -5.47 -1.86 6.43
C GLN A 62 -6.02 -3.29 6.45
N THR A 63 -6.57 -3.71 7.58
CA THR A 63 -7.28 -4.98 7.70
C THR A 63 -8.75 -4.76 7.37
N MET A 64 -9.27 -5.52 6.39
CA MET A 64 -10.67 -5.41 5.97
C MET A 64 -11.32 -6.79 5.89
N PRO A 65 -12.58 -6.93 6.34
CA PRO A 65 -13.34 -8.16 6.15
C PRO A 65 -13.69 -8.33 4.68
N MET A 66 -13.47 -9.53 4.15
CA MET A 66 -13.82 -9.95 2.80
C MET A 66 -14.46 -11.33 2.79
N THR A 67 -14.96 -11.74 1.63
CA THR A 67 -15.51 -13.07 1.42
C THR A 67 -14.62 -13.84 0.45
N VAL A 68 -14.32 -15.09 0.78
CA VAL A 68 -13.63 -16.01 -0.14
C VAL A 68 -14.60 -16.36 -1.27
N VAL A 69 -14.26 -16.03 -2.50
CA VAL A 69 -15.08 -16.34 -3.69
C VAL A 69 -14.56 -17.54 -4.47
N GLY A 70 -13.32 -17.97 -4.22
CA GLY A 70 -12.74 -19.14 -4.84
C GLY A 70 -11.46 -19.56 -4.15
N LEU A 71 -11.14 -20.84 -4.28
CA LEU A 71 -9.91 -21.45 -3.81
C LEU A 71 -9.38 -22.27 -4.98
N THR A 72 -8.09 -22.14 -5.30
CA THR A 72 -7.43 -22.99 -6.28
C THR A 72 -6.09 -23.44 -5.77
N TRP A 73 -5.67 -24.61 -6.17
CA TRP A 73 -4.35 -25.13 -5.87
C TRP A 73 -3.68 -25.62 -7.15
N GLU A 74 -2.36 -25.63 -7.13
CA GLU A 74 -1.51 -26.16 -8.18
C GLU A 74 -0.40 -26.97 -7.51
N ARG A 75 -0.21 -28.21 -7.92
CA ARG A 75 0.86 -29.09 -7.45
C ARG A 75 1.64 -29.60 -8.63
N ALA A 76 2.96 -29.50 -8.55
CA ALA A 76 3.86 -30.01 -9.55
C ALA A 76 4.83 -31.04 -8.96
N ILE A 77 5.10 -32.08 -9.73
CA ILE A 77 6.09 -33.10 -9.40
C ILE A 77 7.01 -33.32 -10.58
N GLN A 78 8.31 -33.18 -10.32
CA GLN A 78 9.34 -33.53 -11.27
C GLN A 78 9.37 -35.05 -11.41
N LEU A 79 9.17 -35.54 -12.62
CA LEU A 79 9.34 -36.94 -12.97
C LEU A 79 10.79 -37.19 -13.30
N GLU A 80 11.42 -38.07 -12.53
CA GLU A 80 12.77 -38.53 -12.81
C GLU A 80 12.73 -39.89 -13.48
N GLN A 81 13.54 -40.05 -14.53
CA GLN A 81 13.72 -41.32 -15.22
C GLN A 81 15.09 -41.89 -14.90
N ARG A 82 15.13 -43.20 -14.68
CA ARG A 82 16.37 -43.95 -14.56
C ARG A 82 17.11 -43.94 -15.90
N GLN A 83 18.36 -43.50 -15.88
CA GLN A 83 19.26 -43.55 -17.02
C GLN A 83 20.50 -44.38 -16.70
N PRO A 84 21.04 -45.11 -17.69
CA PRO A 84 22.32 -45.78 -17.53
C PRO A 84 23.44 -44.76 -17.26
N ALA A 85 24.49 -45.22 -16.60
CA ALA A 85 25.68 -44.42 -16.36
C ALA A 85 26.30 -43.97 -17.70
N PRO A 86 26.80 -42.73 -17.81
CA PRO A 86 27.71 -42.35 -18.87
C PRO A 86 28.93 -43.29 -18.94
N PRO A 87 29.56 -43.45 -20.12
CA PRO A 87 30.80 -44.23 -20.22
C PRO A 87 31.86 -43.74 -19.23
N GLY A 88 32.34 -44.64 -18.37
CA GLY A 88 33.35 -44.33 -17.35
C GLY A 88 32.80 -44.00 -15.95
N GLU A 89 31.48 -43.86 -15.79
CA GLU A 89 30.81 -43.77 -14.50
C GLU A 89 30.24 -45.14 -14.09
N THR A 90 30.19 -45.41 -12.79
CA THR A 90 29.52 -46.59 -12.23
C THR A 90 28.30 -46.16 -11.45
N GLY A 91 27.17 -46.84 -11.66
CA GLY A 91 25.91 -46.58 -10.95
C GLY A 91 24.79 -45.98 -11.80
N GLU A 92 23.56 -46.30 -11.45
CA GLU A 92 22.38 -45.72 -12.08
C GLU A 92 22.22 -44.25 -11.67
N ARG A 93 21.78 -43.39 -12.60
CA ARG A 93 21.43 -42.01 -12.29
C ARG A 93 19.97 -41.74 -12.60
N TRP A 94 19.37 -40.83 -11.82
CA TRP A 94 18.02 -40.38 -12.01
C TRP A 94 18.04 -38.98 -12.59
N VAL A 95 17.46 -38.83 -13.78
CA VAL A 95 17.48 -37.57 -14.52
C VAL A 95 16.05 -37.06 -14.61
N ALA A 96 15.85 -35.80 -14.29
CA ALA A 96 14.57 -35.14 -14.50
C ALA A 96 14.23 -35.12 -15.99
N VAL A 97 13.12 -35.75 -16.36
CA VAL A 97 12.69 -35.85 -17.76
C VAL A 97 11.45 -35.03 -18.06
N ARG A 98 10.60 -34.79 -17.06
CA ARG A 98 9.32 -34.09 -17.23
C ARG A 98 8.85 -33.49 -15.91
N GLU A 99 8.00 -32.48 -15.96
CA GLU A 99 7.21 -32.00 -14.83
C GLU A 99 5.74 -32.37 -15.07
N LEU A 100 5.11 -32.96 -14.05
CA LEU A 100 3.68 -33.26 -14.05
C LEU A 100 3.01 -32.24 -13.15
N THR A 101 2.00 -31.55 -13.66
CA THR A 101 1.27 -30.50 -12.93
C THR A 101 -0.21 -30.85 -12.87
N GLU A 102 -0.81 -30.70 -11.70
CA GLU A 102 -2.24 -30.85 -11.46
C GLU A 102 -2.74 -29.59 -10.75
N SER A 103 -3.91 -29.08 -11.16
CA SER A 103 -4.54 -27.92 -10.53
C SER A 103 -6.04 -28.10 -10.46
N ASP A 104 -6.66 -27.70 -9.35
CA ASP A 104 -8.10 -27.79 -9.19
C ASP A 104 -8.63 -26.73 -8.20
N ALA A 105 -9.94 -26.54 -8.18
CA ALA A 105 -10.67 -25.72 -7.21
C ALA A 105 -11.24 -26.51 -6.03
N THR A 106 -10.94 -27.82 -5.97
CA THR A 106 -11.41 -28.70 -4.91
C THR A 106 -10.65 -28.45 -3.60
N PRO A 107 -11.29 -28.62 -2.43
CA PRO A 107 -10.67 -28.40 -1.13
C PRO A 107 -9.62 -29.46 -0.76
N ASN A 108 -9.55 -30.56 -1.51
CA ASN A 108 -8.64 -31.66 -1.24
C ASN A 108 -7.54 -31.72 -2.32
N PRO A 109 -6.40 -31.04 -2.12
CA PRO A 109 -5.33 -31.02 -3.09
C PRO A 109 -4.71 -32.42 -3.22
N ARG A 110 -4.59 -32.91 -4.45
CA ARG A 110 -3.97 -34.20 -4.78
C ARG A 110 -2.69 -34.02 -5.57
N TRP A 111 -1.77 -34.97 -5.44
CA TRP A 111 -0.58 -34.98 -6.28
C TRP A 111 -0.93 -35.53 -7.68
N PRO A 112 -0.25 -35.06 -8.74
CA PRO A 112 -0.36 -35.67 -10.06
C PRO A 112 -0.03 -37.17 -10.00
N GLU A 113 -0.75 -37.98 -10.76
CA GLU A 113 -0.48 -39.41 -10.86
C GLU A 113 0.84 -39.66 -11.61
N LEU A 114 1.70 -40.49 -11.03
CA LEU A 114 2.95 -40.88 -11.68
C LEU A 114 2.68 -41.95 -12.74
N PRO A 115 3.38 -41.91 -13.89
CA PRO A 115 3.36 -43.00 -14.85
C PRO A 115 3.78 -44.30 -14.17
N PRO A 116 3.07 -45.42 -14.43
CA PRO A 116 3.48 -46.72 -13.91
C PRO A 116 4.79 -47.16 -14.57
N GLY A 117 5.69 -47.74 -13.78
CA GLY A 117 6.91 -48.37 -14.30
C GLY A 117 8.10 -48.26 -13.35
N PRO A 118 9.07 -49.20 -13.44
CA PRO A 118 10.25 -49.20 -12.56
C PRO A 118 11.25 -48.09 -12.93
N ASP A 119 11.16 -47.53 -14.14
CA ASP A 119 12.11 -46.54 -14.63
C ASP A 119 11.74 -45.11 -14.27
N TYR A 120 10.60 -44.89 -13.61
CA TYR A 120 10.13 -43.58 -13.21
C TYR A 120 10.01 -43.46 -11.69
N ARG A 121 10.37 -42.29 -11.16
CA ARG A 121 10.13 -41.96 -9.75
C ARG A 121 9.76 -40.49 -9.57
N ALA A 122 9.18 -40.21 -8.41
CA ALA A 122 8.98 -38.85 -7.91
C ALA A 122 10.33 -38.18 -7.61
N GLY A 123 10.60 -37.06 -8.29
CA GLY A 123 11.64 -36.11 -7.95
C GLY A 123 11.11 -34.98 -7.08
N LYS A 124 11.63 -33.76 -7.31
CA LYS A 124 11.25 -32.56 -6.55
C LYS A 124 9.74 -32.26 -6.69
N ARG A 125 9.13 -31.86 -5.57
CA ARG A 125 7.73 -31.43 -5.50
C ARG A 125 7.63 -29.93 -5.27
N SER A 126 6.61 -29.30 -5.85
CA SER A 126 6.23 -27.90 -5.60
C SER A 126 4.71 -27.81 -5.44
N GLU A 127 4.26 -26.85 -4.65
CA GLU A 127 2.84 -26.60 -4.42
C GLU A 127 2.56 -25.10 -4.28
N ARG A 128 1.40 -24.68 -4.77
CA ARG A 128 0.92 -23.30 -4.71
C ARG A 128 -0.56 -23.31 -4.41
N TYR A 129 -0.97 -22.50 -3.43
CA TYR A 129 -2.36 -22.34 -3.04
C TYR A 129 -2.77 -20.89 -3.25
N LEU A 130 -3.90 -20.66 -3.90
CA LEU A 130 -4.41 -19.33 -4.21
C LEU A 130 -5.80 -19.16 -3.59
N ALA A 131 -5.96 -18.08 -2.83
CA ALA A 131 -7.25 -17.61 -2.36
C ALA A 131 -7.74 -16.48 -3.26
N ARG A 132 -8.99 -16.59 -3.72
CA ARG A 132 -9.69 -15.52 -4.44
C ARG A 132 -10.67 -14.88 -3.46
N VAL A 133 -10.49 -13.59 -3.16
CA VAL A 133 -11.29 -12.86 -2.17
C VAL A 133 -11.96 -11.65 -2.80
N ARG A 134 -13.13 -11.29 -2.30
CA ARG A 134 -13.91 -10.14 -2.78
C ARG A 134 -14.47 -9.34 -1.61
N SER A 135 -14.40 -8.01 -1.72
CA SER A 135 -15.04 -7.11 -0.77
C SER A 135 -16.54 -7.00 -1.05
N ALA A 136 -17.38 -6.84 -0.02
CA ALA A 136 -18.79 -6.51 -0.21
C ALA A 136 -19.00 -5.15 -0.90
N LYS A 137 -18.04 -4.23 -0.79
CA LYS A 137 -18.13 -2.87 -1.34
C LYS A 137 -17.63 -2.74 -2.78
N SER A 138 -16.99 -3.77 -3.33
CA SER A 138 -16.37 -3.72 -4.66
C SER A 138 -16.52 -5.05 -5.39
N PRO A 139 -16.89 -5.06 -6.68
CA PRO A 139 -16.95 -6.29 -7.46
C PRO A 139 -15.57 -6.89 -7.77
N LYS A 140 -14.48 -6.14 -7.51
CA LYS A 140 -13.11 -6.58 -7.79
C LYS A 140 -12.75 -7.81 -6.96
N VAL A 141 -12.31 -8.85 -7.65
CA VAL A 141 -11.74 -10.06 -7.04
C VAL A 141 -10.23 -9.90 -6.96
N TYR A 142 -9.67 -10.20 -5.80
CA TYR A 142 -8.23 -10.24 -5.56
C TYR A 142 -7.79 -11.70 -5.45
N GLU A 143 -6.63 -12.00 -6.02
CA GLU A 143 -6.01 -13.32 -5.92
C GLU A 143 -4.72 -13.19 -5.12
N HIS A 144 -4.52 -14.05 -4.13
CA HIS A 144 -3.37 -13.99 -3.25
C HIS A 144 -2.88 -15.40 -2.91
N PRO A 145 -1.55 -15.66 -3.00
CA PRO A 145 -0.99 -16.92 -2.56
C PRO A 145 -1.07 -17.07 -1.05
N VAL A 146 -1.54 -18.22 -0.58
CA VAL A 146 -1.66 -18.52 0.85
C VAL A 146 -0.87 -19.79 1.19
N SER A 147 -0.60 -20.01 2.48
CA SER A 147 -0.01 -21.28 2.93
C SER A 147 -1.04 -22.41 2.86
N ALA A 148 -0.58 -23.66 2.84
CA ALA A 148 -1.44 -24.85 2.85
C ALA A 148 -2.38 -24.87 4.08
N ASP A 149 -1.85 -24.48 5.25
CA ASP A 149 -2.62 -24.40 6.50
C ASP A 149 -3.74 -23.37 6.42
N VAL A 150 -3.45 -22.15 5.93
CA VAL A 150 -4.48 -21.13 5.71
C VAL A 150 -5.50 -21.60 4.69
N PHE A 151 -5.05 -22.15 3.55
CA PHE A 151 -5.92 -22.67 2.50
C PHE A 151 -6.92 -23.70 3.03
N SER A 152 -6.46 -24.65 3.86
CA SER A 152 -7.29 -25.71 4.44
C SER A 152 -8.37 -25.20 5.40
N ARG A 153 -8.18 -23.99 5.96
CA ARG A 153 -9.13 -23.34 6.88
C ARG A 153 -10.12 -22.42 6.17
N LEU A 154 -9.78 -21.93 4.98
CA LEU A 154 -10.68 -21.12 4.17
C LEU A 154 -11.84 -21.96 3.62
N ARG A 155 -12.99 -21.31 3.41
CA ARG A 155 -14.18 -21.91 2.80
C ARG A 155 -14.73 -20.95 1.77
N VAL A 156 -15.08 -21.43 0.58
CA VAL A 156 -15.76 -20.61 -0.43
C VAL A 156 -17.09 -20.11 0.14
N GLY A 157 -17.36 -18.81 0.01
CA GLY A 157 -18.47 -18.10 0.66
C GLY A 157 -18.19 -17.68 2.12
N GLY A 158 -17.11 -18.16 2.73
CA GLY A 158 -16.75 -17.85 4.10
C GLY A 158 -16.13 -16.46 4.27
N PRO A 159 -16.30 -15.82 5.44
CA PRO A 159 -15.63 -14.57 5.76
C PRO A 159 -14.13 -14.80 6.03
N CYS A 160 -13.32 -13.80 5.70
CA CYS A 160 -11.89 -13.75 5.95
C CYS A 160 -11.46 -12.32 6.26
N GLN A 161 -10.30 -12.17 6.89
CA GLN A 161 -9.64 -10.88 7.06
C GLN A 161 -8.52 -10.75 6.03
N VAL A 162 -8.49 -9.64 5.33
CA VAL A 162 -7.50 -9.35 4.30
C VAL A 162 -6.71 -8.12 4.71
N VAL A 163 -5.39 -8.23 4.70
CA VAL A 163 -4.50 -7.09 4.93
C VAL A 163 -4.12 -6.50 3.59
N ILE A 164 -4.44 -5.23 3.37
CA ILE A 164 -4.15 -4.51 2.12
C ILE A 164 -3.19 -3.37 2.41
N ARG A 165 -2.14 -3.25 1.58
CA ARG A 165 -1.24 -2.09 1.57
C ARG A 165 -1.18 -1.53 0.17
N SER A 166 -1.46 -0.24 0.01
CA SER A 166 -1.40 0.46 -1.28
C SER A 166 -2.20 -0.23 -2.40
N GLY A 167 -3.34 -0.86 -2.06
CA GLY A 167 -4.20 -1.57 -3.01
C GLY A 167 -3.77 -3.00 -3.38
N LEU A 168 -2.69 -3.51 -2.79
CA LEU A 168 -2.22 -4.89 -2.93
C LEU A 168 -2.58 -5.71 -1.69
N VAL A 169 -3.02 -6.95 -1.90
CA VAL A 169 -3.26 -7.90 -0.81
C VAL A 169 -1.93 -8.44 -0.32
N GLU A 170 -1.62 -8.18 0.95
CA GLU A 170 -0.40 -8.65 1.62
C GLU A 170 -0.61 -9.95 2.38
N ASP A 171 -1.81 -10.15 2.95
CA ASP A 171 -2.14 -11.34 3.74
C ASP A 171 -3.64 -11.64 3.70
N VAL A 172 -3.99 -12.92 3.85
CA VAL A 172 -5.37 -13.43 3.93
C VAL A 172 -5.44 -14.43 5.08
N THR A 173 -6.24 -14.12 6.09
CA THR A 173 -6.45 -15.00 7.25
C THR A 173 -7.92 -15.40 7.38
N PRO A 174 -8.22 -16.66 7.76
CA PRO A 174 -9.59 -17.06 8.04
C PRO A 174 -10.14 -16.21 9.19
N ALA A 175 -11.42 -15.83 9.11
CA ALA A 175 -12.07 -15.21 10.26
C ALA A 175 -12.13 -16.23 11.43
N PRO A 176 -12.02 -15.76 12.68
CA PRO A 176 -12.14 -16.62 13.86
C PRO A 176 -13.50 -17.29 13.97
#